data_AF-A0A7C7MSZ7-F1
#
_entry.id   AF-A0A7C7MSZ7-F1
#
_cell.length_a   1.000
_cell.length_b   1.000
_cell.length_c   1.000
_cell.angle_alpha   90.00
_cell.angle_beta   90.00
_cell.angle_gamma   90.00
#
_symmetry.space_group_name_H-M   'P 1'
#
loop_
_entity.id
_entity.type
_entity.pdbx_description
1 polymer ?
#
loop_
_entity_poly.entity_id
_entity_poly.type
_entity_poly.pdbx_seq_one_letter_code
_entity_poly.pdbx_strand_id
1 'polypeptide(L)'
;MYLSKMLFKSLRQLPSEIELESHKIMLKSSMIHQAGSGIYSYLPTAWKSLKNIESIIREEMDALGGQELRMPIIQPKDIWSKSGRYHTMGDELFKLQDRRKKPFVLAPTHEEILTLIVKDIISSHKSLPQILYQIQTKLRDEPRPRGGLLRVREFVMKDAYSFDINQDGLDQSYNKFSIAYNNIYERCGLEVIQIEADSGAIGGKDSHEFVAISESGEDTVVLCNNCNYAANTEKAIFAKTEFTDETNNEKKEISTPDIKTIPDLCKFLNIPDYKTIKSMFYETSNKFICVVIRGDYEVNELKLARTLGTADFKPASQATLEKHHIPSGSASPINKNIYTIADDSLEKGNNFVAGANKENYHISNINLNIDFKADIVTDIAKFPEKAKCLKCNNDLYTKKAIEVGHIFKLGTIYSEKFNTKFLTES
;
A
#
# COMPACT_ATOMS: atom_id res chain seq x y z
N MET A 1 -29.46 32.18 3.78
CA MET A 1 -29.15 33.09 2.64
C MET A 1 -30.12 32.77 1.52
N TYR A 2 -30.76 33.79 0.92
CA TYR A 2 -31.67 33.57 -0.21
C TYR A 2 -30.90 33.13 -1.46
N LEU A 3 -31.47 32.24 -2.26
CA LEU A 3 -30.85 31.72 -3.49
C LEU A 3 -30.48 32.84 -4.47
N SER A 4 -31.30 33.89 -4.56
CA SER A 4 -31.07 35.06 -5.42
C SER A 4 -29.81 35.87 -5.10
N LYS A 5 -29.21 35.66 -3.92
CA LYS A 5 -27.96 36.31 -3.49
C LYS A 5 -26.77 35.35 -3.45
N MET A 6 -26.97 34.08 -3.83
CA MET A 6 -25.94 33.05 -3.79
C MET A 6 -25.22 32.97 -5.14
N LEU A 7 -23.90 32.74 -5.13
CA LEU A 7 -23.15 32.39 -6.33
C LEU A 7 -23.55 30.96 -6.75
N PHE A 8 -24.59 30.85 -7.58
CA PHE A 8 -25.16 29.58 -7.99
C PHE A 8 -25.71 29.66 -9.41
N LYS A 9 -25.35 28.68 -10.23
CA LYS A 9 -25.97 28.45 -11.54
C LYS A 9 -26.03 26.95 -11.77
N SER A 10 -27.25 26.39 -11.78
CA SER A 10 -27.40 24.97 -12.10
C SER A 10 -27.01 24.72 -13.56
N LEU A 11 -26.17 23.70 -13.77
CA LEU A 11 -25.79 23.27 -15.12
C LEU A 11 -26.81 22.24 -15.62
N ARG A 12 -27.45 22.53 -16.76
CA ARG A 12 -28.38 21.58 -17.40
C ARG A 12 -27.64 20.48 -18.17
N GLN A 13 -26.51 20.82 -18.79
CA GLN A 13 -25.64 19.91 -19.52
C GLN A 13 -24.27 19.89 -18.85
N LEU A 14 -23.71 18.70 -18.67
CA LEU A 14 -22.36 18.49 -18.17
C LEU A 14 -21.44 18.09 -19.32
N PRO A 15 -20.12 18.36 -19.22
CA PRO A 15 -19.14 17.76 -20.13
C PRO A 15 -19.25 16.24 -20.13
N SER A 16 -19.18 15.62 -21.31
CA SER A 16 -19.31 14.16 -21.48
C SER A 16 -18.16 13.35 -20.86
N GLU A 17 -17.03 14.00 -20.60
CA GLU A 17 -15.80 13.40 -20.06
C GLU A 17 -15.87 13.10 -18.55
N ILE A 18 -16.95 13.52 -17.87
CA ILE A 18 -17.11 13.33 -16.44
C ILE A 18 -17.92 12.07 -16.17
N GLU A 19 -17.28 11.06 -15.61
CA GLU A 19 -17.90 9.75 -15.37
C GLU A 19 -18.57 9.65 -13.99
N LEU A 20 -17.87 10.06 -12.92
CA LEU A 20 -18.33 9.85 -11.54
C LEU A 20 -19.52 10.75 -11.15
N GLU A 21 -20.51 10.14 -10.50
CA GLU A 21 -21.75 10.83 -10.12
C GLU A 21 -21.52 11.93 -9.07
N SER A 22 -20.63 11.71 -8.10
CA SER A 22 -20.24 12.74 -7.13
C SER A 22 -19.69 13.99 -7.82
N HIS A 23 -18.79 13.82 -8.79
CA HIS A 23 -18.22 14.92 -9.58
C HIS A 23 -19.30 15.64 -10.40
N LYS A 24 -20.20 14.89 -11.05
CA LYS A 24 -21.35 15.45 -11.80
C LYS A 24 -22.24 16.30 -10.91
N ILE A 25 -22.61 15.80 -9.74
CA ILE A 25 -23.48 16.48 -8.79
C ILE A 25 -22.81 17.77 -8.30
N MET A 26 -21.54 17.70 -7.89
CA MET A 26 -20.82 18.87 -7.38
C MET A 26 -20.67 19.99 -8.43
N LEU A 27 -20.53 19.65 -9.71
CA LEU A 27 -20.54 20.65 -10.78
C LEU A 27 -21.94 21.22 -11.03
N LYS A 28 -22.96 20.35 -11.11
CA LYS A 28 -24.37 20.76 -11.29
C LYS A 28 -24.84 21.69 -10.18
N SER A 29 -24.38 21.49 -8.94
CA SER A 29 -24.76 22.27 -7.78
C SER A 29 -23.87 23.49 -7.53
N SER A 30 -22.95 23.83 -8.45
CA SER A 30 -21.98 24.93 -8.28
C SER A 30 -21.21 24.81 -6.97
N MET A 31 -20.81 23.58 -6.59
CA MET A 31 -19.99 23.34 -5.40
C MET A 31 -18.50 23.50 -5.69
N ILE A 32 -18.06 23.14 -6.90
CA ILE A 32 -16.65 23.21 -7.29
C ILE A 32 -16.48 23.88 -8.64
N HIS A 33 -15.30 24.46 -8.85
CA HIS A 33 -14.86 24.97 -10.15
C HIS A 33 -13.43 24.51 -10.42
N GLN A 34 -13.18 23.89 -11.56
CA GLN A 34 -11.87 23.36 -11.90
C GLN A 34 -10.96 24.49 -12.42
N ALA A 35 -9.84 24.73 -11.72
CA ALA A 35 -8.83 25.71 -12.13
C ALA A 35 -7.73 25.10 -13.01
N GLY A 36 -7.50 23.78 -12.88
CA GLY A 36 -6.54 23.01 -13.66
C GLY A 36 -6.77 21.51 -13.47
N SER A 37 -5.98 20.66 -14.14
CA SER A 37 -6.08 19.20 -13.96
C SER A 37 -5.83 18.83 -12.50
N GLY A 38 -6.85 18.28 -11.83
CA GLY A 38 -6.78 17.95 -10.40
C GLY A 38 -6.67 19.15 -9.45
N ILE A 39 -7.06 20.36 -9.86
CA ILE A 39 -6.99 21.56 -9.02
C ILE A 39 -8.36 22.23 -9.03
N TYR A 40 -8.97 22.37 -7.85
CA TYR A 40 -10.36 22.82 -7.71
C TYR A 40 -10.50 23.96 -6.71
N SER A 41 -11.31 24.95 -7.09
CA SER A 41 -11.85 25.97 -6.20
C SER A 41 -13.11 25.45 -5.53
N TYR A 42 -13.18 25.56 -4.20
CA TYR A 42 -14.37 25.27 -3.41
C TYR A 42 -15.28 26.50 -3.38
N LEU A 43 -16.45 26.39 -4.01
CA LEU A 43 -17.44 27.47 -4.06
C LEU A 43 -18.25 27.52 -2.75
N PRO A 44 -19.07 28.56 -2.49
CA PRO A 44 -19.64 28.81 -1.16
C PRO A 44 -20.40 27.63 -0.52
N THR A 45 -21.09 26.81 -1.31
CA THR A 45 -21.81 25.63 -0.82
C THR A 45 -20.85 24.51 -0.40
N ALA A 46 -19.83 24.19 -1.21
CA ALA A 46 -18.80 23.24 -0.82
C ALA A 46 -17.97 23.73 0.36
N TRP A 47 -17.64 25.02 0.38
CA TRP A 47 -16.87 25.62 1.47
C TRP A 47 -17.60 25.51 2.81
N LYS A 48 -18.93 25.69 2.82
CA LYS A 48 -19.74 25.46 4.01
C LYS A 48 -19.71 23.99 4.44
N SER A 49 -19.88 23.05 3.51
CA SER A 49 -19.80 21.61 3.81
C SER A 49 -18.43 21.21 4.36
N LEU A 50 -17.34 21.71 3.76
CA LEU A 50 -15.99 21.46 4.23
C LEU A 50 -15.80 21.95 5.67
N LYS A 51 -16.23 23.18 5.99
CA LYS A 51 -16.17 23.71 7.36
C LYS A 51 -16.93 22.86 8.38
N ASN A 52 -18.09 22.31 8.00
CA ASN A 52 -18.85 21.42 8.88
C ASN A 52 -18.08 20.11 9.14
N ILE A 53 -17.50 19.53 8.09
CA ILE A 53 -16.65 18.33 8.20
C ILE A 53 -15.45 18.62 9.10
N GLU A 54 -14.76 19.74 8.87
CA GLU A 54 -13.63 20.13 9.70
C GLU A 54 -14.02 20.36 11.17
N SER A 55 -15.22 20.87 11.45
CA SER A 55 -15.72 21.03 12.84
C SER A 55 -15.84 19.67 13.53
N ILE A 56 -16.47 18.70 12.87
CA ILE A 56 -16.59 17.32 13.39
C ILE A 56 -15.20 16.73 13.65
N ILE A 57 -14.28 16.89 12.69
CA ILE A 57 -12.91 16.41 12.83
C ILE A 57 -12.23 17.06 14.04
N ARG A 58 -12.30 18.38 14.19
CA ARG A 58 -11.71 19.09 15.34
C ARG A 58 -12.27 18.60 16.66
N GLU A 59 -13.59 18.49 16.77
CA GLU A 59 -14.25 18.03 18.00
C GLU A 59 -13.78 16.63 18.42
N GLU A 60 -13.67 15.68 17.48
CA GLU A 60 -13.18 14.33 17.79
C GLU A 60 -11.67 14.31 18.07
N MET A 61 -10.87 15.12 17.34
CA MET A 61 -9.42 15.24 17.58
C MET A 61 -9.09 15.92 18.92
N ASP A 62 -9.85 16.94 19.31
CA ASP A 62 -9.67 17.61 20.60
C ASP A 62 -10.10 16.71 21.76
N ALA A 63 -11.18 15.93 21.57
CA ALA A 63 -11.67 14.97 22.56
C ALA A 63 -10.65 13.87 22.90
N LEU A 64 -9.79 13.48 21.96
CA LEU A 64 -8.70 12.52 22.22
C LEU A 64 -7.43 13.15 22.82
N GLY A 65 -7.45 14.46 23.10
CA GLY A 65 -6.33 15.23 23.64
C GLY A 65 -5.40 15.82 22.56
N GLY A 66 -5.87 15.88 21.31
CA GLY A 66 -5.13 16.48 20.21
C GLY A 66 -5.03 18.00 20.36
N GLN A 67 -3.89 18.54 19.93
CA GLN A 67 -3.67 19.98 19.86
C GLN A 67 -3.53 20.39 18.39
N GLU A 68 -4.45 21.25 17.91
CA GLU A 68 -4.39 21.77 16.54
C GLU A 68 -3.24 22.78 16.41
N LEU A 69 -2.45 22.62 15.36
CA LEU A 69 -1.39 23.54 14.97
C LEU A 69 -1.42 23.76 13.45
N ARG A 70 -0.52 24.60 12.94
CA ARG A 70 -0.41 24.84 11.49
C ARG A 70 1.05 24.86 11.06
N MET A 71 1.41 23.95 10.16
CA MET A 71 2.77 23.83 9.62
C MET A 71 2.88 24.40 8.20
N PRO A 72 4.08 24.85 7.79
CA PRO A 72 4.30 25.38 6.45
C PRO A 72 4.13 24.30 5.37
N ILE A 73 3.54 24.69 4.23
CA ILE A 73 3.49 23.87 3.01
C ILE A 73 4.86 23.86 2.33
N ILE A 74 5.50 25.02 2.21
CA ILE A 74 6.84 25.13 1.62
C ILE A 74 7.85 24.67 2.67
N GLN A 75 8.56 23.58 2.39
CA GLN A 75 9.54 23.00 3.29
C GLN A 75 10.93 22.92 2.64
N PRO A 76 12.02 23.12 3.41
CA PRO A 76 13.38 22.99 2.87
C PRO A 76 13.63 21.57 2.34
N LYS A 77 14.31 21.45 1.19
CA LYS A 77 14.69 20.13 0.64
C LYS A 77 15.50 19.28 1.63
N ASP A 78 16.32 19.91 2.47
CA ASP A 78 17.29 19.20 3.31
C ASP A 78 16.63 18.25 4.32
N ILE A 79 15.47 18.62 4.88
CA ILE A 79 14.78 17.76 5.85
C ILE A 79 14.20 16.50 5.18
N TRP A 80 13.70 16.64 3.94
CA TRP A 80 13.20 15.53 3.12
C TRP A 80 14.33 14.64 2.59
N SER A 81 15.49 15.23 2.31
CA SER A 81 16.68 14.47 1.91
C SER A 81 17.20 13.64 3.08
N LYS A 82 17.19 14.23 4.29
CA LYS A 82 17.58 13.55 5.54
C LYS A 82 16.63 12.40 5.90
N SER A 83 15.32 12.54 5.66
CA SER A 83 14.38 11.43 5.83
C SER A 83 14.52 10.36 4.72
N GLY A 84 15.22 10.66 3.63
CA GLY A 84 15.31 9.83 2.43
C GLY A 84 14.11 9.97 1.48
N ARG A 85 13.01 10.60 1.94
CA ARG A 85 11.75 10.67 1.19
C ARG A 85 11.80 11.61 -0.01
N TYR A 86 12.77 12.52 -0.05
CA TYR A 86 13.03 13.31 -1.26
C TYR A 86 13.31 12.43 -2.49
N HIS A 87 13.98 11.28 -2.29
CA HIS A 87 14.30 10.34 -3.37
C HIS A 87 13.20 9.30 -3.57
N THR A 88 12.68 8.72 -2.47
CA THR A 88 11.69 7.63 -2.59
C THR A 88 10.34 8.08 -3.11
N MET A 89 9.92 9.33 -2.86
CA MET A 89 8.67 9.87 -3.41
C MET A 89 8.77 10.30 -4.88
N GLY A 90 9.98 10.34 -5.45
CA GLY A 90 10.18 10.54 -6.89
C GLY A 90 9.49 11.78 -7.45
N ASP A 91 8.64 11.56 -8.45
CA ASP A 91 7.97 12.60 -9.22
C ASP A 91 6.65 13.08 -8.59
N GLU A 92 6.09 12.35 -7.62
CA GLU A 92 4.89 12.80 -6.89
C GLU A 92 5.17 14.01 -5.98
N LEU A 93 6.45 14.26 -5.66
CA LEU A 93 6.87 15.36 -4.82
C LEU A 93 7.14 16.62 -5.65
N PHE A 94 6.27 17.62 -5.50
CA PHE A 94 6.48 18.94 -6.10
C PHE A 94 7.79 19.58 -5.58
N LYS A 95 8.67 19.94 -6.51
CA LYS A 95 9.98 20.56 -6.25
C LYS A 95 9.96 21.99 -6.79
N LEU A 96 10.46 22.94 -5.99
CA LEU A 96 10.57 24.34 -6.39
C LEU A 96 11.89 24.95 -5.94
N GLN A 97 12.25 26.07 -6.55
CA GLN A 97 13.39 26.89 -6.14
C GLN A 97 12.92 28.33 -5.89
N ASP A 98 13.48 28.97 -4.86
CA ASP A 98 13.26 30.40 -4.66
C ASP A 98 14.09 31.25 -5.64
N ARG A 99 13.94 32.58 -5.55
CA ARG A 99 14.69 33.54 -6.38
C ARG A 99 16.21 33.45 -6.23
N ARG A 100 16.71 32.83 -5.15
CA ARG A 100 18.14 32.60 -4.86
C ARG A 100 18.58 31.18 -5.22
N LYS A 101 17.74 30.43 -5.96
CA LYS A 101 17.97 29.03 -6.35
C LYS A 101 18.05 28.06 -5.17
N LYS A 102 17.54 28.44 -3.98
CA LYS A 102 17.47 27.52 -2.84
C LYS A 102 16.34 26.51 -3.08
N PRO A 103 16.59 25.20 -2.94
CA PRO A 103 15.59 24.17 -3.21
C PRO A 103 14.62 23.95 -2.05
N PHE A 104 13.35 23.81 -2.40
CA PHE A 104 12.24 23.50 -1.49
C PHE A 104 11.36 22.40 -2.10
N VAL A 105 10.43 21.93 -1.28
CA VAL A 105 9.33 21.06 -1.71
C VAL A 105 8.00 21.65 -1.25
N LEU A 106 6.92 21.33 -1.96
CA LEU A 106 5.58 21.53 -1.44
C LEU A 106 5.16 20.25 -0.73
N ALA A 107 4.89 20.36 0.57
CA ALA A 107 4.70 19.23 1.46
C ALA A 107 3.44 18.40 1.10
N PRO A 108 3.59 17.13 0.69
CA PRO A 108 2.46 16.20 0.54
C PRO A 108 1.95 15.65 1.88
N THR A 109 2.76 15.79 2.94
CA THR A 109 2.54 15.42 4.35
C THR A 109 3.66 16.03 5.21
N HIS A 110 3.64 15.85 6.54
CA HIS A 110 4.43 16.66 7.49
C HIS A 110 5.20 15.88 8.56
N GLU A 111 5.49 14.58 8.36
CA GLU A 111 6.25 13.77 9.31
C GLU A 111 7.62 14.40 9.67
N GLU A 112 8.36 14.90 8.67
CA GLU A 112 9.70 15.47 8.84
C GLU A 112 9.69 16.73 9.71
N ILE A 113 8.86 17.72 9.34
CA ILE A 113 8.87 19.01 10.00
C ILE A 113 8.32 18.91 11.42
N LEU A 114 7.30 18.08 11.66
CA LEU A 114 6.76 17.91 13.00
C LEU A 114 7.73 17.17 13.91
N THR A 115 8.44 16.17 13.39
CA THR A 115 9.50 15.48 14.15
C THR A 115 10.60 16.44 14.59
N LEU A 116 10.94 17.44 13.77
CA LEU A 116 11.88 18.51 14.12
C LEU A 116 11.32 19.46 15.19
N ILE A 117 10.06 19.88 15.06
CA ILE A 117 9.40 20.73 16.06
C ILE A 117 9.42 20.03 17.42
N VAL A 118 9.04 18.75 17.46
CA VAL A 118 9.05 17.96 18.70
C VAL A 118 10.45 17.81 19.27
N LYS A 119 11.46 17.57 18.42
CA LYS A 119 12.86 17.49 18.86
C LYS A 119 13.33 18.76 19.58
N ASP A 120 12.94 19.92 19.08
CA ASP A 120 13.42 21.20 19.60
C ASP A 120 12.70 21.61 20.89
N ILE A 121 11.49 21.07 21.14
CA ILE A 121 10.63 21.46 22.27
C ILE A 121 10.60 20.40 23.37
N ILE A 122 10.56 19.11 23.02
CA ILE A 122 10.36 18.00 23.95
C ILE A 122 11.68 17.31 24.24
N SER A 123 12.13 17.39 25.50
CA SER A 123 13.39 16.82 25.95
C SER A 123 13.24 15.76 27.06
N SER A 124 12.04 15.54 27.59
CA SER A 124 11.78 14.66 28.73
C SER A 124 10.53 13.80 28.53
N HIS A 125 10.57 12.56 29.03
CA HIS A 125 9.41 11.65 29.03
C HIS A 125 8.19 12.25 29.74
N LYS A 126 8.37 13.19 30.68
CA LYS A 126 7.27 13.86 31.41
C LYS A 126 6.37 14.69 30.51
N SER A 127 6.87 15.06 29.33
CA SER A 127 6.11 15.78 28.32
C SER A 127 5.45 14.84 27.30
N LEU A 128 5.51 13.52 27.49
CA LEU A 128 4.90 12.53 26.61
C LEU A 128 3.78 11.76 27.34
N PRO A 129 2.75 11.26 26.62
CA PRO A 129 2.58 11.34 25.17
C PRO A 129 2.11 12.74 24.70
N GLN A 130 2.31 13.03 23.42
CA GLN A 130 1.75 14.21 22.75
C GLN A 130 0.97 13.80 21.52
N ILE A 131 -0.12 14.52 21.24
CA ILE A 131 -0.95 14.33 20.06
C ILE A 131 -1.12 15.70 19.40
N LEU A 132 -0.58 15.83 18.19
CA LEU A 132 -0.52 17.08 17.45
C LEU A 132 -1.17 16.87 16.09
N TYR A 133 -2.04 17.77 15.66
CA TYR A 133 -2.69 17.64 14.36
C TYR A 133 -2.85 18.99 13.65
N GLN A 134 -3.13 18.95 12.35
CA GLN A 134 -3.51 20.12 11.57
C GLN A 134 -4.57 19.73 10.54
N ILE A 135 -5.35 20.71 10.09
CA ILE A 135 -6.18 20.62 8.90
C ILE A 135 -5.63 21.61 7.88
N GLN A 136 -5.00 21.11 6.81
CA GLN A 136 -4.17 21.94 5.95
C GLN A 136 -4.04 21.39 4.52
N THR A 137 -3.86 22.30 3.56
CA THR A 137 -3.71 22.00 2.13
C THR A 137 -2.39 21.27 1.81
N LYS A 138 -2.50 20.09 1.23
CA LYS A 138 -1.40 19.27 0.72
C LYS A 138 -1.32 19.34 -0.79
N LEU A 139 -0.12 19.10 -1.30
CA LEU A 139 0.11 18.99 -2.74
C LEU A 139 0.85 17.70 -3.09
N ARG A 140 0.33 16.96 -4.07
CA ARG A 140 0.94 15.77 -4.67
C ARG A 140 0.87 15.92 -6.18
N ASP A 141 1.96 15.72 -6.90
CA ASP A 141 1.95 15.81 -8.37
C ASP A 141 1.39 14.52 -8.98
N GLU A 142 0.09 14.32 -8.73
CA GLU A 142 -0.65 13.15 -9.18
C GLU A 142 -0.59 13.06 -10.71
N PRO A 143 -0.02 11.98 -11.28
CA PRO A 143 0.13 11.83 -12.72
C PRO A 143 -1.21 11.78 -13.45
N ARG A 144 -2.26 11.23 -12.82
CA ARG A 144 -3.59 11.11 -13.42
C ARG A 144 -4.70 11.53 -12.45
N PRO A 145 -4.90 12.85 -12.25
CA PRO A 145 -6.02 13.33 -11.43
C PRO A 145 -7.35 12.94 -12.06
N ARG A 146 -8.25 12.35 -11.28
CA ARG A 146 -9.55 11.84 -11.78
C ARG A 146 -10.60 11.83 -10.67
N GLY A 147 -11.86 11.70 -11.07
CA GLY A 147 -12.96 11.52 -10.12
C GLY A 147 -13.35 12.77 -9.33
N GLY A 148 -13.08 13.97 -9.86
CA GLY A 148 -13.42 15.22 -9.16
C GLY A 148 -12.49 15.43 -7.98
N LEU A 149 -13.03 15.50 -6.76
CA LEU A 149 -12.26 15.70 -5.53
C LEU A 149 -11.66 14.42 -4.95
N LEU A 150 -11.92 13.25 -5.53
CA LEU A 150 -11.40 11.97 -5.01
C LEU A 150 -9.89 11.82 -5.23
N ARG A 151 -9.38 12.26 -6.39
CA ARG A 151 -7.95 12.15 -6.73
C ARG A 151 -7.46 13.40 -7.43
N VAL A 152 -6.76 14.25 -6.69
CA VAL A 152 -6.40 15.62 -7.05
C VAL A 152 -4.95 15.94 -6.71
N ARG A 153 -4.43 17.04 -7.25
CA ARG A 153 -3.07 17.53 -6.98
C ARG A 153 -2.98 18.44 -5.77
N GLU A 154 -4.06 19.15 -5.48
CA GLU A 154 -4.19 20.04 -4.33
C GLU A 154 -5.46 19.63 -3.55
N PHE A 155 -5.30 19.31 -2.26
CA PHE A 155 -6.41 18.86 -1.42
C PHE A 155 -6.22 19.27 0.03
N VAL A 156 -7.31 19.32 0.79
CA VAL A 156 -7.27 19.51 2.24
C VAL A 156 -7.14 18.15 2.91
N MET A 157 -6.19 18.05 3.83
CA MET A 157 -5.99 16.85 4.64
C MET A 157 -5.93 17.26 6.10
N LYS A 158 -6.61 16.48 6.94
CA LYS A 158 -6.26 16.40 8.35
C LYS A 158 -5.14 15.38 8.51
N ASP A 159 -4.00 15.80 9.04
CA ASP A 159 -2.89 14.94 9.41
C ASP A 159 -2.57 15.11 10.89
N ALA A 160 -2.41 13.99 11.58
CA ALA A 160 -2.23 13.93 13.03
C ALA A 160 -1.10 12.96 13.38
N TYR A 161 -0.35 13.28 14.44
CA TYR A 161 0.86 12.56 14.80
C TYR A 161 0.90 12.44 16.33
N SER A 162 1.07 11.22 16.82
CA SER A 162 1.38 10.96 18.23
C SER A 162 2.88 10.78 18.43
N PHE A 163 3.36 11.22 19.59
CA PHE A 163 4.71 10.95 20.08
C PHE A 163 4.57 10.25 21.42
N ASP A 164 5.02 9.01 21.48
CA ASP A 164 4.80 8.09 22.59
C ASP A 164 6.14 7.62 23.19
N ILE A 165 6.14 7.26 24.48
CA ILE A 165 7.37 6.85 25.21
C ILE A 165 7.87 5.48 24.73
N ASN A 166 6.94 4.57 24.46
CA ASN A 166 7.22 3.18 24.14
C ASN A 166 6.12 2.60 23.24
N GLN A 167 6.27 1.32 22.88
CA GLN A 167 5.34 0.62 22.00
C GLN A 167 3.91 0.56 22.57
N ASP A 168 3.75 0.34 23.88
CA ASP A 168 2.43 0.29 24.51
C ASP A 168 1.71 1.64 24.41
N GLY A 169 2.45 2.75 24.58
CA GLY A 169 1.93 4.09 24.37
C GLY A 169 1.49 4.34 22.93
N LEU A 170 2.32 3.91 21.96
CA LEU A 170 1.97 3.96 20.54
C LEU A 170 0.69 3.16 20.24
N ASP A 171 0.56 1.96 20.80
CA ASP A 171 -0.64 1.13 20.61
C ASP A 171 -1.90 1.77 21.21
N GLN A 172 -1.77 2.43 22.37
CA GLN A 172 -2.87 3.20 22.96
C GLN A 172 -3.26 4.40 22.11
N SER A 173 -2.30 5.20 21.63
CA SER A 173 -2.54 6.35 20.76
C SER A 173 -3.16 5.92 19.43
N TYR A 174 -2.68 4.81 18.86
CA TYR A 174 -3.24 4.21 17.65
C TYR A 174 -4.72 3.84 17.82
N ASN A 175 -5.06 3.16 18.93
CA ASN A 175 -6.44 2.79 19.24
C ASN A 175 -7.34 4.01 19.46
N LYS A 176 -6.83 5.07 20.10
CA LYS A 176 -7.56 6.35 20.25
C LYS A 176 -7.88 6.98 18.90
N PHE A 177 -6.92 7.04 17.98
CA PHE A 177 -7.18 7.50 16.61
C PHE A 177 -8.19 6.62 15.89
N SER A 178 -8.09 5.31 16.07
CA SER A 178 -9.03 4.34 15.48
C SER A 178 -10.48 4.64 15.89
N ILE A 179 -10.72 4.89 17.18
CA ILE A 179 -12.04 5.23 17.71
C ILE A 179 -12.49 6.59 17.17
N ALA A 180 -11.62 7.61 17.24
CA ALA A 180 -11.96 8.96 16.77
C ALA A 180 -12.32 9.00 15.27
N TYR A 181 -11.60 8.25 14.43
CA TYR A 181 -11.93 8.17 12.99
C TYR A 181 -13.29 7.52 12.76
N ASN A 182 -13.61 6.41 13.44
CA ASN A 182 -14.93 5.79 13.35
C ASN A 182 -16.04 6.78 13.76
N ASN A 183 -15.87 7.51 14.86
CA ASN A 183 -16.82 8.55 15.28
C ASN A 183 -16.96 9.66 14.23
N ILE A 184 -15.85 10.15 13.64
CA ILE A 184 -15.88 11.18 12.58
C ILE A 184 -16.74 10.71 11.41
N TYR A 185 -16.52 9.49 10.93
CA TYR A 185 -17.25 8.96 9.78
C TYR A 185 -18.73 8.72 10.10
N GLU A 186 -19.04 8.17 11.28
CA GLU A 186 -20.42 8.00 11.75
C GLU A 186 -21.15 9.34 11.82
N ARG A 187 -20.52 10.38 12.41
CA ARG A 187 -21.08 11.73 12.50
C ARG A 187 -21.21 12.43 11.15
N CYS A 188 -20.39 12.05 10.18
CA CYS A 188 -20.50 12.47 8.79
C CYS A 188 -21.54 11.66 7.99
N GLY A 189 -22.14 10.62 8.59
CA GLY A 189 -23.12 9.75 7.94
C GLY A 189 -22.52 8.86 6.86
N LEU A 190 -21.25 8.46 7.00
CA LEU A 190 -20.52 7.65 6.04
C LEU A 190 -20.30 6.23 6.58
N GLU A 191 -20.72 5.22 5.82
CA GLU A 191 -20.42 3.82 6.11
C GLU A 191 -18.97 3.52 5.73
N VAL A 192 -18.13 3.34 6.75
CA VAL A 192 -16.70 3.11 6.59
C VAL A 192 -16.28 1.82 7.29
N ILE A 193 -15.39 1.07 6.65
CA ILE A 193 -14.80 -0.13 7.21
C ILE A 193 -13.32 0.14 7.43
N GLN A 194 -12.83 -0.22 8.61
CA GLN A 194 -11.41 -0.23 8.89
C GLN A 194 -10.79 -1.56 8.39
N ILE A 195 -9.75 -1.48 7.58
CA ILE A 195 -9.13 -2.64 6.92
C ILE A 195 -7.62 -2.65 7.14
N GLU A 196 -7.02 -3.84 7.16
CA GLU A 196 -5.56 -4.00 7.20
C GLU A 196 -4.95 -3.52 5.86
N ALA A 197 -3.91 -2.69 5.92
CA ALA A 197 -3.36 -2.00 4.74
C ALA A 197 -1.83 -2.12 4.61
N ASP A 198 -1.29 -1.63 3.49
CA ASP A 198 0.14 -1.35 3.38
C ASP A 198 0.48 -0.01 4.03
N SER A 199 1.68 0.10 4.59
CA SER A 199 2.20 1.38 5.10
C SER A 199 2.89 2.22 4.02
N GLY A 200 3.14 1.65 2.83
CA GLY A 200 3.66 2.34 1.65
C GLY A 200 4.96 3.11 1.91
N ALA A 201 5.13 4.22 1.19
CA ALA A 201 6.31 5.09 1.29
C ALA A 201 6.37 5.90 2.60
N ILE A 202 5.28 5.94 3.38
CA ILE A 202 5.25 6.58 4.70
C ILE A 202 6.06 5.74 5.71
N GLY A 203 6.11 4.42 5.50
CA GLY A 203 6.76 3.45 6.37
C GLY A 203 5.92 3.10 7.60
N GLY A 204 6.34 2.08 8.33
CA GLY A 204 5.60 1.52 9.47
C GLY A 204 5.44 0.01 9.36
N LYS A 205 4.93 -0.62 10.42
CA LYS A 205 4.65 -2.07 10.45
C LYS A 205 3.16 -2.38 10.37
N ASP A 206 2.39 -1.71 11.23
CA ASP A 206 0.95 -1.86 11.31
C ASP A 206 0.30 -0.59 10.75
N SER A 207 -0.58 -0.75 9.77
CA SER A 207 -1.42 0.33 9.28
C SER A 207 -2.81 -0.17 8.95
N HIS A 208 -3.78 0.72 9.11
CA HIS A 208 -5.17 0.46 8.74
C HIS A 208 -5.70 1.62 7.91
N GLU A 209 -6.32 1.26 6.78
CA GLU A 209 -7.10 2.16 5.94
C GLU A 209 -8.55 2.18 6.45
N PHE A 210 -9.17 3.34 6.30
CA PHE A 210 -10.59 3.55 6.49
C PHE A 210 -11.20 3.72 5.10
N VAL A 211 -12.01 2.77 4.67
CA VAL A 211 -12.54 2.73 3.32
C VAL A 211 -14.06 2.85 3.30
N ALA A 212 -14.57 3.69 2.41
CA ALA A 212 -16.00 3.76 2.10
C ALA A 212 -16.31 2.86 0.91
N ILE A 213 -17.20 1.88 1.08
CA ILE A 213 -17.55 0.93 0.02
C ILE A 213 -18.28 1.66 -1.11
N SER A 214 -17.71 1.60 -2.31
CA SER A 214 -18.26 2.29 -3.48
C SER A 214 -17.69 1.69 -4.76
N GLU A 215 -18.55 1.43 -5.74
CA GLU A 215 -18.15 1.00 -7.09
C GLU A 215 -17.28 2.04 -7.83
N SER A 216 -17.31 3.30 -7.36
CA SER A 216 -16.44 4.38 -7.86
C SER A 216 -15.05 4.39 -7.23
N GLY A 217 -14.78 3.47 -6.31
CA GLY A 217 -13.51 3.33 -5.61
C GLY A 217 -12.41 2.80 -6.52
N GLU A 218 -11.19 3.29 -6.30
CA GLU A 218 -10.00 2.80 -7.00
C GLU A 218 -9.44 1.55 -6.31
N ASP A 219 -9.52 1.53 -4.99
CA ASP A 219 -9.02 0.44 -4.16
C ASP A 219 -9.92 -0.78 -4.25
N THR A 220 -9.29 -1.94 -4.13
CA THR A 220 -9.98 -3.22 -4.04
C THR A 220 -9.70 -3.80 -2.67
N VAL A 221 -10.76 -4.08 -1.94
CA VAL A 221 -10.70 -4.54 -0.56
C VAL A 221 -11.26 -5.95 -0.48
N VAL A 222 -10.61 -6.78 0.30
CA VAL A 222 -10.99 -8.17 0.58
C VAL A 222 -11.76 -8.18 1.89
N LEU A 223 -12.94 -8.79 1.88
CA LEU A 223 -13.83 -8.88 3.03
C LEU A 223 -14.21 -10.34 3.27
N CYS A 224 -14.46 -10.70 4.54
CA CYS A 224 -14.99 -12.00 4.92
C CYS A 224 -16.47 -11.88 5.36
N ASN A 225 -17.33 -12.78 4.89
CA ASN A 225 -18.75 -12.78 5.26
C ASN A 225 -19.05 -13.30 6.69
N ASN A 226 -18.11 -14.04 7.29
CA ASN A 226 -18.34 -14.74 8.55
C ASN A 226 -17.53 -14.16 9.73
N CYS A 227 -16.47 -13.41 9.47
CA CYS A 227 -15.66 -12.80 10.52
C CYS A 227 -15.21 -11.39 10.11
N ASN A 228 -14.65 -10.64 11.05
CA ASN A 228 -14.26 -9.23 10.85
C ASN A 228 -12.94 -9.07 10.06
N TYR A 229 -12.54 -10.06 9.26
CA TYR A 229 -11.34 -9.93 8.45
C TYR A 229 -11.63 -9.03 7.24
N ALA A 230 -10.86 -7.95 7.14
CA ALA A 230 -10.90 -7.01 6.04
C ALA A 230 -9.49 -6.49 5.77
N ALA A 231 -9.08 -6.46 4.50
CA ALA A 231 -7.74 -6.00 4.12
C ALA A 231 -7.76 -5.41 2.71
N ASN A 232 -6.85 -4.48 2.42
CA ASN A 232 -6.56 -4.09 1.05
C ASN A 232 -5.97 -5.30 0.30
N THR A 233 -6.32 -5.50 -0.98
CA THR A 233 -5.76 -6.61 -1.80
C THR A 233 -4.23 -6.67 -1.79
N GLU A 234 -3.56 -5.54 -1.60
CA GLU A 234 -2.10 -5.42 -1.50
C GLU A 234 -1.51 -6.06 -0.23
N LYS A 235 -2.32 -6.15 0.83
CA LYS A 235 -1.97 -6.72 2.14
C LYS A 235 -2.66 -8.06 2.41
N ALA A 236 -3.77 -8.34 1.74
CA ALA A 236 -4.64 -9.46 2.04
C ALA A 236 -3.91 -10.82 2.04
N ILE A 237 -4.10 -11.55 3.13
CA ILE A 237 -3.76 -12.96 3.32
C ILE A 237 -4.99 -13.84 3.09
N PHE A 238 -4.76 -15.11 2.73
CA PHE A 238 -5.82 -16.08 2.45
C PHE A 238 -5.33 -17.51 2.73
N ALA A 239 -6.25 -18.44 2.90
CA ALA A 239 -5.93 -19.86 3.05
C ALA A 239 -5.48 -20.43 1.70
N LYS A 240 -4.28 -20.99 1.67
CA LYS A 240 -3.73 -21.67 0.50
C LYS A 240 -4.18 -23.13 0.51
N THR A 241 -4.64 -23.62 -0.64
CA THR A 241 -5.12 -25.00 -0.80
C THR A 241 -4.02 -25.99 -0.44
N GLU A 242 -4.31 -26.99 0.37
CA GLU A 242 -3.36 -28.07 0.65
C GLU A 242 -3.47 -29.18 -0.40
N PHE A 243 -2.34 -29.61 -0.93
CA PHE A 243 -2.23 -30.75 -1.84
C PHE A 243 -0.95 -31.53 -1.49
N THR A 244 -1.09 -32.56 -0.67
CA THR A 244 0.06 -33.38 -0.24
C THR A 244 -0.24 -34.84 -0.51
N ASP A 245 0.60 -35.47 -1.34
CA ASP A 245 0.65 -36.92 -1.49
C ASP A 245 1.31 -37.55 -0.24
N GLU A 246 0.94 -38.78 0.11
CA GLU A 246 1.45 -39.47 1.31
C GLU A 246 2.98 -39.67 1.30
N THR A 247 3.60 -39.71 0.12
CA THR A 247 5.03 -39.95 -0.04
C THR A 247 5.66 -39.06 -1.12
N ASN A 248 6.96 -38.81 -0.99
CA ASN A 248 7.73 -38.14 -2.02
C ASN A 248 8.12 -39.14 -3.12
N ASN A 249 7.74 -38.82 -4.34
CA ASN A 249 7.96 -39.70 -5.49
C ASN A 249 9.37 -39.52 -6.08
N GLU A 250 9.83 -40.51 -6.85
CA GLU A 250 11.12 -40.40 -7.55
C GLU A 250 11.10 -39.30 -8.61
N LYS A 251 12.15 -38.48 -8.65
CA LYS A 251 12.29 -37.42 -9.64
C LYS A 251 12.39 -37.99 -11.05
N LYS A 252 11.66 -37.37 -11.98
CA LYS A 252 11.67 -37.75 -13.40
C LYS A 252 11.79 -36.52 -14.29
N GLU A 253 12.77 -36.52 -15.18
CA GLU A 253 12.84 -35.53 -16.26
C GLU A 253 11.78 -35.82 -17.31
N ILE A 254 11.13 -34.76 -17.80
CA ILE A 254 10.06 -34.81 -18.79
C ILE A 254 10.44 -33.87 -19.93
N SER A 255 10.47 -34.41 -21.14
CA SER A 255 10.66 -33.61 -22.36
C SER A 255 9.39 -32.79 -22.63
N THR A 256 9.54 -31.47 -22.69
CA THR A 256 8.47 -30.47 -22.87
C THR A 256 8.87 -29.48 -23.97
N PRO A 257 8.97 -29.94 -25.24
CA PRO A 257 9.41 -29.10 -26.35
C PRO A 257 8.45 -27.93 -26.58
N ASP A 258 9.00 -26.72 -26.72
CA ASP A 258 8.28 -25.47 -26.99
C ASP A 258 7.25 -25.03 -25.93
N ILE A 259 7.23 -25.69 -24.76
CA ILE A 259 6.34 -25.33 -23.64
C ILE A 259 7.02 -24.30 -22.75
N LYS A 260 6.43 -23.10 -22.68
CA LYS A 260 7.00 -21.96 -21.94
C LYS A 260 6.08 -21.40 -20.85
N THR A 261 4.81 -21.81 -20.81
CA THR A 261 3.82 -21.28 -19.88
C THR A 261 3.22 -22.38 -19.01
N ILE A 262 2.76 -22.02 -17.81
CA ILE A 262 2.07 -22.96 -16.92
C ILE A 262 0.80 -23.54 -17.56
N PRO A 263 -0.09 -22.75 -18.20
CA PRO A 263 -1.24 -23.30 -18.91
C PRO A 263 -0.87 -24.37 -19.94
N ASP A 264 0.18 -24.13 -20.74
CA ASP A 264 0.63 -25.09 -21.76
C ASP A 264 1.21 -26.36 -21.11
N LEU A 265 1.97 -26.21 -20.02
CA LEU A 265 2.53 -27.33 -19.27
C LEU A 265 1.44 -28.20 -18.65
N CYS A 266 0.43 -27.57 -18.03
CA CYS A 266 -0.71 -28.24 -17.42
C CYS A 266 -1.50 -29.03 -18.46
N LYS A 267 -1.75 -28.43 -19.63
CA LYS A 267 -2.42 -29.09 -20.75
C LYS A 267 -1.62 -30.27 -21.29
N PHE A 268 -0.30 -30.13 -21.41
CA PHE A 268 0.58 -31.18 -21.92
C PHE A 268 0.69 -32.38 -20.97
N LEU A 269 0.83 -32.13 -19.67
CA LEU A 269 0.99 -33.18 -18.65
C LEU A 269 -0.36 -33.70 -18.11
N ASN A 270 -1.47 -33.05 -18.47
CA ASN A 270 -2.80 -33.32 -17.94
C ASN A 270 -2.83 -33.25 -16.39
N ILE A 271 -2.24 -32.19 -15.85
CA ILE A 271 -2.20 -31.90 -14.40
C ILE A 271 -2.81 -30.52 -14.12
N PRO A 272 -3.33 -30.31 -12.91
CA PRO A 272 -3.75 -28.98 -12.49
C PRO A 272 -2.54 -28.09 -12.20
N ASP A 273 -2.74 -26.78 -12.30
CA ASP A 273 -1.73 -25.73 -12.10
C ASP A 273 -1.13 -25.71 -10.70
N TYR A 274 -1.90 -26.05 -9.66
CA TYR A 274 -1.39 -26.18 -8.29
C TYR A 274 -0.32 -27.28 -8.12
N LYS A 275 -0.16 -28.20 -9.08
CA LYS A 275 0.95 -29.19 -9.09
C LYS A 275 2.22 -28.65 -9.74
N THR A 276 2.25 -27.41 -10.18
CA THR A 276 3.40 -26.82 -10.87
C THR A 276 4.04 -25.70 -10.04
N ILE A 277 5.30 -25.38 -10.33
CA ILE A 277 6.04 -24.26 -9.74
C ILE A 277 6.39 -23.25 -10.83
N LYS A 278 6.10 -21.97 -10.58
CA LYS A 278 6.62 -20.83 -11.34
C LYS A 278 7.92 -20.37 -10.71
N SER A 279 8.94 -20.17 -11.53
CA SER A 279 10.19 -19.51 -11.14
C SER A 279 10.34 -18.23 -11.96
N MET A 280 10.36 -17.10 -11.27
CA MET A 280 10.61 -15.78 -11.85
C MET A 280 11.96 -15.28 -11.37
N PHE A 281 12.62 -14.47 -12.19
CA PHE A 281 13.94 -13.97 -11.89
C PHE A 281 13.91 -12.45 -11.91
N TYR A 282 14.39 -11.86 -10.82
CA TYR A 282 14.44 -10.42 -10.62
C TYR A 282 15.88 -9.98 -10.39
N GLU A 283 16.15 -8.71 -10.66
CA GLU A 283 17.40 -8.07 -10.30
C GLU A 283 17.13 -6.79 -9.51
N THR A 284 17.94 -6.59 -8.49
CA THR A 284 18.11 -5.30 -7.80
C THR A 284 19.44 -4.71 -8.26
N SER A 285 19.78 -3.51 -7.81
CA SER A 285 21.09 -2.91 -8.05
C SER A 285 22.28 -3.82 -7.70
N ASN A 286 22.13 -4.73 -6.71
CA ASN A 286 23.23 -5.53 -6.17
C ASN A 286 23.02 -7.05 -6.17
N LYS A 287 21.83 -7.56 -6.51
CA LYS A 287 21.49 -8.98 -6.37
C LYS A 287 20.62 -9.49 -7.51
N PHE A 288 20.91 -10.72 -7.94
CA PHE A 288 20.05 -11.55 -8.78
C PHE A 288 19.24 -12.49 -7.88
N ILE A 289 17.92 -12.53 -8.06
CA ILE A 289 16.97 -13.16 -7.13
C ILE A 289 16.08 -14.12 -7.91
N CYS A 290 15.86 -15.32 -7.37
CA CYS A 290 14.85 -16.26 -7.85
C CYS A 290 13.62 -16.19 -6.93
N VAL A 291 12.45 -15.95 -7.51
CA VAL A 291 11.18 -15.92 -6.81
C VAL A 291 10.36 -17.11 -7.27
N VAL A 292 9.94 -17.94 -6.32
CA VAL A 292 9.37 -19.26 -6.58
C VAL A 292 7.99 -19.33 -5.93
N ILE A 293 6.97 -19.68 -6.71
CA ILE A 293 5.58 -19.72 -6.24
C ILE A 293 4.83 -20.87 -6.93
N ARG A 294 3.78 -21.38 -6.31
CA ARG A 294 2.91 -22.39 -6.92
C ARG A 294 2.23 -21.86 -8.19
N GLY A 295 2.00 -22.73 -9.17
CA GLY A 295 1.60 -22.35 -10.52
C GLY A 295 0.22 -21.75 -10.68
N ASP A 296 -0.68 -21.96 -9.72
CA ASP A 296 -2.01 -21.35 -9.63
C ASP A 296 -1.99 -19.93 -9.04
N TYR A 297 -0.85 -19.47 -8.50
CA TYR A 297 -0.71 -18.13 -7.91
C TYR A 297 0.17 -17.20 -8.75
N GLU A 298 -0.01 -15.90 -8.51
CA GLU A 298 0.82 -14.82 -9.05
C GLU A 298 1.57 -14.11 -7.92
N VAL A 299 2.73 -13.54 -8.23
CA VAL A 299 3.49 -12.74 -7.26
C VAL A 299 2.83 -11.40 -7.04
N ASN A 300 2.69 -11.02 -5.77
CA ASN A 300 2.40 -9.67 -5.34
C ASN A 300 3.73 -8.92 -5.16
N GLU A 301 4.03 -7.99 -6.07
CA GLU A 301 5.27 -7.23 -6.06
C GLU A 301 5.43 -6.36 -4.81
N LEU A 302 4.35 -5.90 -4.18
CA LEU A 302 4.43 -5.14 -2.92
C LEU A 302 4.84 -6.04 -1.76
N LYS A 303 4.29 -7.26 -1.68
CA LYS A 303 4.74 -8.25 -0.68
C LYS A 303 6.21 -8.62 -0.90
N LEU A 304 6.62 -8.83 -2.16
CA LEU A 304 8.01 -9.10 -2.51
C LEU A 304 8.94 -7.93 -2.12
N ALA A 305 8.55 -6.69 -2.41
CA ALA A 305 9.31 -5.49 -2.06
C ALA A 305 9.60 -5.41 -0.55
N ARG A 306 8.59 -5.73 0.29
CA ARG A 306 8.74 -5.76 1.75
C ARG A 306 9.73 -6.83 2.19
N THR A 307 9.65 -8.03 1.62
CA THR A 307 10.59 -9.13 1.90
C THR A 307 12.02 -8.75 1.50
N LEU A 308 12.20 -8.03 0.39
CA LEU A 308 13.50 -7.53 -0.07
C LEU A 308 14.00 -6.31 0.71
N GLY A 309 13.11 -5.60 1.42
CA GLY A 309 13.40 -4.32 2.07
C GLY A 309 13.64 -3.18 1.07
N THR A 310 13.24 -3.33 -0.18
CA THR A 310 13.40 -2.32 -1.24
C THR A 310 12.32 -2.47 -2.31
N ALA A 311 11.83 -1.34 -2.82
CA ALA A 311 10.98 -1.28 -4.02
C ALA A 311 11.80 -1.19 -5.32
N ASP A 312 13.13 -1.02 -5.23
CA ASP A 312 14.03 -0.96 -6.38
C ASP A 312 14.46 -2.36 -6.82
N PHE A 313 13.54 -3.05 -7.49
CA PHE A 313 13.78 -4.31 -8.19
C PHE A 313 12.99 -4.35 -9.49
N LYS A 314 13.45 -5.15 -10.45
CA LYS A 314 12.77 -5.31 -11.75
C LYS A 314 12.96 -6.73 -12.28
N PRO A 315 12.12 -7.20 -13.21
CA PRO A 315 12.37 -8.44 -13.92
C PRO A 315 13.78 -8.46 -14.51
N ALA A 316 14.47 -9.58 -14.36
CA ALA A 316 15.85 -9.71 -14.80
C ALA A 316 15.98 -9.52 -16.32
N SER A 317 17.01 -8.79 -16.74
CA SER A 317 17.27 -8.58 -18.17
C SER A 317 17.71 -9.88 -18.85
N GLN A 318 17.52 -9.97 -20.16
CA GLN A 318 17.99 -11.11 -20.96
C GLN A 318 19.50 -11.37 -20.75
N ALA A 319 20.31 -10.31 -20.71
CA ALA A 319 21.74 -10.40 -20.46
C ALA A 319 22.05 -10.99 -19.06
N THR A 320 21.25 -10.65 -18.05
CA THR A 320 21.38 -11.19 -16.69
C THR A 320 21.00 -12.68 -16.68
N LEU A 321 19.91 -13.06 -17.35
CA LEU A 321 19.49 -14.46 -17.45
C LEU A 321 20.56 -15.33 -18.13
N GLU A 322 21.15 -14.84 -19.22
CA GLU A 322 22.24 -15.52 -19.94
C GLU A 322 23.49 -15.68 -19.06
N LYS A 323 23.89 -14.61 -18.36
CA LYS A 323 25.01 -14.62 -17.41
C LYS A 323 24.85 -15.69 -16.32
N HIS A 324 23.62 -15.95 -15.89
CA HIS A 324 23.29 -16.94 -14.86
C HIS A 324 22.85 -18.31 -15.43
N HIS A 325 22.96 -18.50 -16.76
CA HIS A 325 22.55 -19.71 -17.48
C HIS A 325 21.12 -20.14 -17.14
N ILE A 326 20.18 -19.19 -17.23
CA ILE A 326 18.76 -19.40 -16.93
C ILE A 326 17.99 -19.62 -18.24
N PRO A 327 17.51 -20.84 -18.53
CA PRO A 327 16.74 -21.10 -19.73
C PRO A 327 15.32 -20.55 -19.62
N SER A 328 14.85 -19.89 -20.68
CA SER A 328 13.48 -19.37 -20.74
C SER A 328 12.45 -20.50 -20.65
N GLY A 329 11.47 -20.38 -19.76
CA GLY A 329 10.34 -21.32 -19.65
C GLY A 329 10.66 -22.69 -19.05
N SER A 330 11.90 -22.96 -18.67
CA SER A 330 12.34 -24.24 -18.09
C SER A 330 13.32 -24.06 -16.93
N ALA A 331 13.29 -22.89 -16.29
CA ALA A 331 14.18 -22.57 -15.17
C ALA A 331 13.56 -22.85 -13.80
N SER A 332 14.42 -23.11 -12.81
CA SER A 332 14.07 -23.33 -11.42
C SER A 332 15.27 -23.05 -10.48
N PRO A 333 15.06 -22.96 -9.16
CA PRO A 333 16.17 -22.85 -8.20
C PRO A 333 16.99 -24.16 -8.04
N ILE A 334 16.57 -25.27 -8.66
CA ILE A 334 17.16 -26.59 -8.43
C ILE A 334 18.61 -26.62 -8.91
N ASN A 335 19.53 -27.06 -8.04
CA ASN A 335 20.97 -27.12 -8.31
C ASN A 335 21.59 -25.77 -8.74
N LYS A 336 20.98 -24.64 -8.37
CA LYS A 336 21.49 -23.30 -8.62
C LYS A 336 21.83 -22.61 -7.30
N ASN A 337 22.96 -21.90 -7.26
CA ASN A 337 23.31 -21.04 -6.13
C ASN A 337 22.80 -19.61 -6.40
N ILE A 338 21.50 -19.41 -6.16
CA ILE A 338 20.81 -18.13 -6.37
C ILE A 338 20.01 -17.82 -5.12
N TYR A 339 20.03 -16.56 -4.69
CA TYR A 339 19.22 -16.11 -3.57
C TYR A 339 17.73 -16.30 -3.90
N THR A 340 17.07 -17.19 -3.17
CA THR A 340 15.76 -17.72 -3.51
C THR A 340 14.72 -17.34 -2.45
N ILE A 341 13.64 -16.70 -2.90
CA ILE A 341 12.46 -16.42 -2.08
C ILE A 341 11.34 -17.33 -2.57
N ALA A 342 10.81 -18.16 -1.69
CA ALA A 342 9.69 -19.04 -1.97
C ALA A 342 8.42 -18.51 -1.31
N ASP A 343 7.30 -18.62 -2.02
CA ASP A 343 5.99 -18.44 -1.44
C ASP A 343 5.64 -19.61 -0.52
N ASP A 344 5.00 -19.33 0.62
CA ASP A 344 4.59 -20.37 1.58
C ASP A 344 3.54 -21.37 1.02
N SER A 345 2.96 -21.12 -0.17
CA SER A 345 2.12 -22.11 -0.88
C SER A 345 2.87 -23.41 -1.21
N LEU A 346 4.19 -23.37 -1.30
CA LEU A 346 5.02 -24.55 -1.55
C LEU A 346 5.19 -25.42 -0.31
N GLU A 347 4.91 -24.91 0.89
CA GLU A 347 4.82 -25.73 2.11
C GLU A 347 3.47 -26.46 2.20
N LYS A 348 2.50 -26.05 1.38
CA LYS A 348 1.16 -26.63 1.30
C LYS A 348 1.03 -27.70 0.22
N GLY A 349 2.15 -28.24 -0.22
CA GLY A 349 2.14 -29.44 -1.04
C GLY A 349 3.49 -30.05 -1.31
N ASN A 350 3.49 -31.13 -2.07
CA ASN A 350 4.68 -31.87 -2.46
C ASN A 350 4.56 -32.38 -3.91
N ASN A 351 5.65 -32.95 -4.40
CA ASN A 351 5.77 -33.56 -5.72
C ASN A 351 5.46 -32.62 -6.91
N PHE A 352 5.92 -31.37 -6.84
CA PHE A 352 5.65 -30.39 -7.87
C PHE A 352 6.39 -30.66 -9.19
N VAL A 353 5.88 -30.10 -10.29
CA VAL A 353 6.59 -29.99 -11.57
C VAL A 353 7.24 -28.61 -11.68
N ALA A 354 8.55 -28.58 -11.92
CA ALA A 354 9.33 -27.36 -12.11
C ALA A 354 10.20 -27.44 -13.36
N GLY A 355 10.76 -26.32 -13.81
CA GLY A 355 11.74 -26.30 -14.90
C GLY A 355 13.00 -27.10 -14.54
N ALA A 356 13.56 -27.85 -15.50
CA ALA A 356 14.73 -28.69 -15.25
C ALA A 356 16.08 -27.94 -15.35
N ASN A 357 16.07 -26.62 -15.52
CA ASN A 357 17.25 -25.82 -15.87
C ASN A 357 17.94 -26.29 -17.17
N LYS A 358 17.15 -26.90 -18.06
CA LYS A 358 17.53 -27.38 -19.39
C LYS A 358 16.43 -27.00 -20.35
N GLU A 359 16.80 -26.43 -21.50
CA GLU A 359 15.83 -26.02 -22.53
C GLU A 359 14.95 -27.20 -22.94
N ASN A 360 13.63 -26.99 -23.01
CA ASN A 360 12.65 -28.00 -23.38
C ASN A 360 12.51 -29.18 -22.38
N TYR A 361 12.90 -29.00 -21.12
CA TYR A 361 12.71 -30.02 -20.10
C TYR A 361 12.12 -29.45 -18.80
N HIS A 362 11.22 -30.23 -18.21
CA HIS A 362 10.75 -30.06 -16.84
C HIS A 362 11.14 -31.28 -16.01
N ILE A 363 11.09 -31.14 -14.69
CA ILE A 363 11.33 -32.22 -13.74
C ILE A 363 10.13 -32.31 -12.81
N SER A 364 9.60 -33.53 -12.65
CA SER A 364 8.51 -33.81 -11.72
C SER A 364 9.03 -34.24 -10.36
N ASN A 365 8.12 -34.21 -9.39
CA ASN A 365 8.33 -34.67 -8.02
C ASN A 365 9.37 -33.83 -7.25
N ILE A 366 9.31 -32.51 -7.45
CA ILE A 366 10.15 -31.53 -6.78
C ILE A 366 9.53 -31.08 -5.47
N ASN A 367 10.36 -30.99 -4.44
CA ASN A 367 9.96 -30.69 -3.08
C ASN A 367 10.83 -29.60 -2.45
N LEU A 368 10.17 -28.59 -1.86
CA LEU A 368 10.85 -27.59 -1.04
C LEU A 368 11.55 -28.28 0.15
N ASN A 369 12.75 -27.81 0.50
CA ASN A 369 13.62 -28.34 1.55
C ASN A 369 14.26 -29.72 1.29
N ILE A 370 13.88 -30.41 0.22
CA ILE A 370 14.51 -31.68 -0.21
C ILE A 370 15.33 -31.44 -1.48
N ASP A 371 14.71 -30.90 -2.52
CA ASP A 371 15.32 -30.73 -3.84
C ASP A 371 15.93 -29.35 -4.06
N PHE A 372 15.41 -28.34 -3.37
CA PHE A 372 16.00 -27.01 -3.27
C PHE A 372 15.65 -26.39 -1.91
N LYS A 373 16.45 -25.44 -1.45
CA LYS A 373 16.19 -24.65 -0.25
C LYS A 373 15.99 -23.20 -0.66
N ALA A 374 14.98 -22.56 -0.08
CA ALA A 374 14.80 -21.12 -0.19
C ALA A 374 15.54 -20.42 0.97
N ASP A 375 16.09 -19.24 0.71
CA ASP A 375 16.66 -18.39 1.74
C ASP A 375 15.57 -17.78 2.62
N ILE A 376 14.40 -17.48 2.03
CA ILE A 376 13.21 -17.00 2.72
C ILE A 376 11.99 -17.76 2.19
N VAL A 377 11.14 -18.21 3.12
CA VAL A 377 9.79 -18.70 2.82
C VAL A 377 8.80 -17.74 3.48
N THR A 378 7.92 -17.12 2.69
CA THR A 378 6.94 -16.15 3.19
C THR A 378 5.78 -15.94 2.21
N ASP A 379 4.72 -15.26 2.63
CA ASP A 379 3.61 -14.94 1.74
C ASP A 379 3.99 -13.83 0.75
N ILE A 380 4.10 -14.19 -0.52
CA ILE A 380 4.31 -13.28 -1.64
C ILE A 380 3.21 -13.42 -2.69
N ALA A 381 2.13 -14.14 -2.39
CA ALA A 381 1.06 -14.40 -3.32
C ALA A 381 0.09 -13.21 -3.42
N LYS A 382 -0.32 -12.90 -4.65
CA LYS A 382 -1.42 -11.99 -4.94
C LYS A 382 -2.74 -12.65 -4.58
N PHE A 383 -3.69 -11.86 -4.09
CA PHE A 383 -5.01 -12.34 -3.73
C PHE A 383 -5.74 -12.94 -4.95
N PRO A 384 -6.18 -14.22 -4.91
CA PRO A 384 -6.89 -14.86 -6.01
C PRO A 384 -8.40 -14.54 -5.97
N GLU A 385 -9.09 -14.64 -7.10
CA GLU A 385 -10.54 -14.34 -7.19
C GLU A 385 -11.41 -15.19 -6.26
N LYS A 386 -11.00 -16.43 -5.98
CA LYS A 386 -11.69 -17.37 -5.11
C LYS A 386 -10.76 -17.81 -4.00
N ALA A 387 -10.82 -17.12 -2.88
CA ALA A 387 -9.97 -17.38 -1.74
C ALA A 387 -10.82 -17.72 -0.50
N LYS A 388 -10.32 -18.60 0.36
CA LYS A 388 -10.89 -18.86 1.67
C LYS A 388 -10.19 -18.02 2.73
N CYS A 389 -10.93 -17.61 3.75
CA CYS A 389 -10.41 -16.85 4.87
C CYS A 389 -9.48 -17.73 5.71
N LEU A 390 -8.26 -17.26 5.96
CA LEU A 390 -7.32 -17.99 6.82
C LEU A 390 -7.83 -18.15 8.26
N LYS A 391 -8.64 -17.21 8.75
CA LYS A 391 -9.15 -17.19 10.13
C LYS A 391 -10.35 -18.13 10.35
N CYS A 392 -11.24 -18.28 9.37
CA CYS A 392 -12.51 -19.01 9.56
C CYS A 392 -12.93 -19.92 8.39
N ASN A 393 -12.06 -20.07 7.38
CA ASN A 393 -12.26 -20.93 6.21
C ASN A 393 -13.52 -20.65 5.35
N ASN A 394 -14.19 -19.52 5.55
CA ASN A 394 -15.31 -19.07 4.71
C ASN A 394 -14.81 -18.32 3.48
N ASP A 395 -15.69 -18.12 2.49
CA ASP A 395 -15.34 -17.37 1.28
C ASP A 395 -14.98 -15.92 1.57
N LEU A 396 -13.90 -15.48 0.94
CA LEU A 396 -13.52 -14.08 0.84
C LEU A 396 -14.07 -13.53 -0.47
N TYR A 397 -14.45 -12.25 -0.46
CA TYR A 397 -14.92 -11.55 -1.64
C TYR A 397 -14.29 -10.17 -1.71
N THR A 398 -14.22 -9.61 -2.92
CA THR A 398 -13.68 -8.28 -3.16
C THR A 398 -14.78 -7.25 -3.37
N LYS A 399 -14.57 -6.04 -2.89
CA LYS A 399 -15.37 -4.86 -3.26
C LYS A 399 -14.47 -3.71 -3.65
N LYS A 400 -15.01 -2.80 -4.46
CA LYS A 400 -14.39 -1.49 -4.69
C LYS A 400 -14.67 -0.56 -3.52
N ALA A 401 -13.67 0.24 -3.17
CA ALA A 401 -13.77 1.18 -2.07
C ALA A 401 -12.93 2.43 -2.29
N ILE A 402 -13.29 3.50 -1.59
CA ILE A 402 -12.57 4.78 -1.57
C ILE A 402 -11.87 4.88 -0.22
N GLU A 403 -10.54 4.96 -0.21
CA GLU A 403 -9.79 5.35 0.99
C GLU A 403 -10.19 6.77 1.42
N VAL A 404 -10.71 6.90 2.65
CA VAL A 404 -11.12 8.18 3.26
C VAL A 404 -10.29 8.55 4.48
N GLY A 405 -9.36 7.68 4.88
CA GLY A 405 -8.39 7.92 5.94
C GLY A 405 -7.46 6.74 6.15
N HIS A 406 -6.35 7.00 6.84
CA HIS A 406 -5.31 6.00 7.10
C HIS A 406 -4.61 6.33 8.41
N ILE A 407 -4.38 5.31 9.24
CA ILE A 407 -3.57 5.41 10.46
C ILE A 407 -2.39 4.43 10.40
N PHE A 408 -1.24 4.86 10.93
CA PHE A 408 0.03 4.13 10.82
C PHE A 408 0.75 4.06 12.17
N LYS A 409 1.40 2.93 12.44
CA LYS A 409 2.43 2.81 13.48
C LYS A 409 3.81 3.02 12.87
N LEU A 410 4.31 4.25 12.95
CA LEU A 410 5.59 4.66 12.35
C LEU A 410 6.81 4.22 13.18
N GLY A 411 6.62 3.89 14.45
CA GLY A 411 7.71 3.55 15.37
C GLY A 411 8.78 4.65 15.39
N THR A 412 10.03 4.26 15.22
CA THR A 412 11.18 5.16 15.32
C THR A 412 11.73 5.65 13.98
N ILE A 413 11.05 5.37 12.85
CA ILE A 413 11.56 5.63 11.49
C ILE A 413 12.01 7.09 11.30
N TYR A 414 11.22 8.04 11.79
CA TYR A 414 11.54 9.47 11.68
C TYR A 414 12.43 9.95 12.82
N SER A 415 12.15 9.53 14.06
CA SER A 415 12.91 9.96 15.23
C SER A 415 14.38 9.53 15.16
N GLU A 416 14.69 8.34 14.64
CA GLU A 416 16.06 7.90 14.39
C GLU A 416 16.77 8.76 13.34
N LYS A 417 16.12 8.98 12.19
CA LYS A 417 16.70 9.81 11.10
C LYS A 417 16.99 11.23 11.55
N PHE A 418 16.16 11.80 12.42
CA PHE A 418 16.33 13.16 12.94
C PHE A 418 17.11 13.25 14.26
N ASN A 419 17.47 12.11 14.87
CA ASN A 419 18.02 12.02 16.23
C ASN A 419 17.15 12.78 17.24
N THR A 420 15.85 12.51 17.18
CA THR A 420 14.83 13.02 18.11
C THR A 420 14.76 12.08 19.30
N LYS A 421 15.26 12.53 20.45
CA LYS A 421 15.41 11.75 21.68
C LYS A 421 14.85 12.53 22.86
N PHE A 422 14.43 11.82 23.89
CA PHE A 422 14.01 12.39 25.17
C PHE A 422 14.74 11.67 26.31
N LEU A 423 14.82 12.31 27.47
CA LEU A 423 15.36 11.72 28.69
C LEU A 423 14.35 10.76 29.31
N THR A 424 14.75 9.51 29.50
CA THR A 424 13.98 8.50 30.24
C THR A 424 14.04 8.77 31.75
N GLU A 425 13.22 8.05 32.52
CA GLU A 425 13.42 7.98 33.98
C GLU A 425 14.81 7.38 34.27
N SER A 426 15.47 7.91 35.30
CA SER A 426 16.80 7.47 35.76
C SER A 426 16.75 6.11 36.45
#